data_AF-A0A318I6L2-F1
#
_entry.id   AF-A0A318I6L2-F1
#
_cell.length_a   1.000
_cell.length_b   1.000
_cell.length_c   1.000
_cell.angle_alpha   90.00
_cell.angle_beta   90.00
_cell.angle_gamma   90.00
#
_symmetry.space_group_name_H-M   'P 1'
#
loop_
_entity.id
_entity.type
_entity.pdbx_description
1 polymer ?
#
loop_
_entity_poly.entity_id
_entity_poly.type
_entity_poly.pdbx_seq_one_letter_code
_entity_poly.pdbx_strand_id
1 'polypeptide(L)' 'MGTLLHFKNIYLAAFENCKPEFVVVFLKIYSVFCVAMLSMALYAFAFRAFTGFEF' A
#
# COMPACT_ATOMS: atom_id res chain seq x y z
N MET A 1 -2.19 -21.26 -9.00
CA MET A 1 -2.91 -20.24 -8.21
C MET A 1 -1.95 -19.07 -7.96
N GLY A 2 -2.09 -17.99 -8.72
CA GLY A 2 -1.14 -16.87 -8.69
C GLY A 2 -1.34 -15.97 -7.47
N THR A 3 -0.30 -15.81 -6.65
CA THR A 3 -0.26 -14.93 -5.46
C THR A 3 -0.69 -13.50 -5.75
N LEU A 4 -0.38 -12.99 -6.94
CA LEU A 4 -0.84 -11.66 -7.41
C LEU A 4 -2.36 -11.56 -7.53
N LEU A 5 -3.01 -12.63 -8.01
CA LEU A 5 -4.47 -12.65 -8.17
C LEU A 5 -5.17 -12.65 -6.79
N HIS A 6 -4.59 -13.37 -5.82
CA HIS A 6 -5.10 -13.40 -4.45
C HIS A 6 -5.02 -12.02 -3.78
N PHE A 7 -3.90 -11.31 -3.94
CA PHE A 7 -3.73 -9.98 -3.35
C PHE A 7 -4.70 -8.96 -3.95
N LYS A 8 -4.88 -8.99 -5.28
CA LYS A 8 -5.89 -8.18 -5.97
C LYS A 8 -7.30 -8.46 -5.43
N ASN A 9 -7.65 -9.73 -5.21
CA ASN A 9 -8.98 -10.09 -4.71
C ASN A 9 -9.23 -9.56 -3.30
N ILE A 10 -8.25 -9.67 -2.39
CA ILE A 10 -8.36 -9.08 -1.04
C ILE A 10 -8.54 -7.57 -1.13
N TYR A 11 -7.73 -6.91 -1.96
CA TYR A 11 -7.82 -5.47 -2.16
C TYR A 11 -9.19 -5.04 -2.68
N LEU A 12 -9.76 -5.76 -3.66
CA LEU A 12 -11.09 -5.45 -4.19
C LEU A 12 -12.20 -5.73 -3.18
N ALA A 13 -12.11 -6.86 -2.45
CA ALA A 13 -13.07 -7.25 -1.41
C ALA A 13 -13.12 -6.23 -0.25
N ALA A 14 -11.99 -5.60 0.09
CA ALA A 14 -11.93 -4.59 1.15
C ALA A 14 -12.79 -3.34 0.89
N PHE A 15 -13.16 -3.09 -0.37
CA PHE A 15 -13.98 -1.96 -0.78
C PHE A 15 -15.33 -2.38 -1.39
N GLU A 16 -15.67 -3.66 -1.30
CA GLU A 16 -16.92 -4.19 -1.82
C GLU A 16 -18.11 -3.66 -1.00
N ASN A 17 -19.21 -3.28 -1.66
CA ASN A 17 -20.39 -2.65 -1.04
C ASN A 17 -20.15 -1.33 -0.29
N CYS A 18 -18.97 -0.73 -0.36
CA CYS A 18 -18.74 0.61 0.18
C CYS A 18 -19.45 1.66 -0.69
N LYS A 19 -20.18 2.58 -0.06
CA LYS A 19 -20.82 3.74 -0.70
C LYS A 19 -20.49 5.01 0.10
N PRO A 20 -20.43 6.19 -0.54
CA PRO A 20 -20.66 6.44 -1.97
C PRO A 20 -19.46 6.04 -2.86
N GLU A 21 -19.74 5.57 -4.08
CA GLU A 21 -18.73 4.97 -4.98
C GLU A 21 -17.57 5.92 -5.32
N PHE A 22 -17.84 7.22 -5.46
CA PHE A 22 -16.80 8.22 -5.73
C PHE A 22 -15.75 8.28 -4.61
N VAL A 23 -16.18 8.24 -3.34
CA VAL A 23 -15.27 8.27 -2.18
C VAL A 23 -14.46 6.97 -2.12
N VAL A 24 -15.05 5.85 -2.51
CA VAL A 24 -14.35 4.56 -2.60
C VAL A 24 -13.23 4.60 -3.64
N VAL A 25 -13.43 5.24 -4.78
CA VAL A 25 -12.37 5.42 -5.79
C VAL A 25 -11.22 6.25 -5.22
N PHE A 26 -11.52 7.35 -4.52
CA PHE A 26 -10.49 8.16 -3.84
C PHE A 26 -9.73 7.35 -2.79
N LEU A 27 -10.43 6.59 -1.95
CA LEU A 27 -9.83 5.73 -0.92
C LEU A 27 -8.94 4.64 -1.52
N LYS A 28 -9.37 4.04 -2.64
CA LYS A 28 -8.55 3.07 -3.38
C LYS A 28 -7.23 3.70 -3.81
N ILE A 29 -7.27 4.85 -4.48
CA ILE A 29 -6.05 5.56 -4.91
C ILE A 29 -5.18 5.94 -3.71
N TYR A 30 -5.79 6.49 -2.66
CA TYR A 30 -5.08 6.89 -1.44
C TYR A 30 -4.41 5.72 -0.73
N SER A 31 -5.06 4.55 -0.65
CA SER A 31 -4.48 3.36 -0.04
C SER A 31 -3.20 2.89 -0.76
N VAL A 32 -3.17 2.97 -2.10
CA VAL A 32 -1.97 2.66 -2.89
C VAL A 32 -0.87 3.69 -2.61
N PHE A 33 -1.24 4.97 -2.52
CA PHE A 33 -0.31 6.03 -2.14
C PHE A 33 0.29 5.81 -0.75
N CYS A 34 -0.51 5.41 0.24
CA CYS A 34 -0.02 5.06 1.57
C CYS A 34 0.99 3.90 1.53
N VAL A 35 0.71 2.84 0.78
CA VAL A 35 1.64 1.72 0.60
C VAL A 35 2.95 2.20 -0.03
N ALA A 36 2.90 3.11 -1.00
CA ALA A 36 4.09 3.70 -1.60
C ALA A 36 4.88 4.56 -0.59
N MET A 37 4.23 5.36 0.25
CA MET A 37 4.93 6.13 1.29
C MET A 37 5.57 5.21 2.33
N LEU A 38 4.85 4.17 2.77
CA LEU A 38 5.39 3.20 3.72
C LEU A 38 6.57 2.44 3.13
N SER A 39 6.53 2.06 1.85
CA SER A 39 7.66 1.39 1.21
C SER A 39 8.87 2.32 1.07
N MET A 40 8.67 3.61 0.80
CA MET A 40 9.75 4.60 0.82
C MET A 40 10.36 4.77 2.22
N ALA A 41 9.55 4.84 3.26
CA ALA A 41 10.03 4.94 4.64
C ALA A 41 10.81 3.68 5.04
N LEU A 42 10.30 2.49 4.70
CA LEU A 42 11.00 1.22 4.93
C LEU A 42 12.31 1.17 4.14
N TYR A 43 12.33 1.64 2.90
CA TYR A 43 13.55 1.72 2.10
C TYR A 43 14.58 2.64 2.75
N ALA A 44 14.21 3.86 3.13
CA ALA A 44 15.11 4.81 3.76
C ALA A 44 15.66 4.27 5.09
N PHE A 45 14.80 3.61 5.88
CA PHE A 45 15.19 2.95 7.12
C PHE A 45 16.16 1.80 6.87
N ALA A 46 15.84 0.91 5.93
CA ALA A 46 16.69 -0.23 5.57
C ALA A 46 18.05 0.23 5.03
N PHE A 47 18.05 1.24 4.14
CA PHE A 47 19.27 1.85 3.63
C PHE A 47 20.15 2.31 4.79
N ARG A 48 19.59 3.06 5.75
CA ARG A 48 20.33 3.56 6.91
C ARG A 48 20.77 2.45 7.87
N ALA A 49 19.96 1.40 8.03
CA ALA A 49 20.33 0.22 8.81
C ALA A 49 21.52 -0.55 8.18
N PHE A 50 21.61 -0.61 6.85
CA PHE A 50 22.67 -1.33 6.14
C PHE A 50 23.93 -0.49 5.92
N THR A 51 23.82 0.82 5.72
CA THR A 51 24.96 1.72 5.50
C THR A 51 25.48 2.38 6.77
N GLY A 52 24.79 2.19 7.91
CA GLY A 52 25.11 2.80 9.19
C GLY A 52 24.34 4.09 9.45
N PHE A 53 23.97 4.31 10.72
CA PHE A 53 23.45 5.59 11.20
C PHE A 53 24.62 6.49 11.59
N GLU A 54 25.26 7.12 10.61
CA GLU A 54 26.03 8.32 10.93
C GLU A 54 25.00 9.42 11.26
N PHE A 55 25.07 9.94 12.48
CA PHE A 55 24.22 11.01 13.01
C PHE A 55 24.82 12.37 12.69
#